data_AF-A0A447N359-F1
#
_entry.id   AF-A0A447N359-F1
#
_cell.length_a   1.000
_cell.length_b   1.000
_cell.length_c   1.000
_cell.angle_alpha   90.00
_cell.angle_beta   90.00
_cell.angle_gamma   90.00
#
_symmetry.space_group_name_H-M   'P 1'
#
loop_
_entity.id
_entity.type
_entity.pdbx_description
1 polymer ?
#
loop_
_entity_poly.entity_id
_entity_poly.type
_entity_poly.pdbx_seq_one_letter_code
_entity_poly.pdbx_strand_id
1 'polypeptide(L)' 'MSRYQHKKGQIKDNAIEALLHDPLFRQRVEKK' A
#
# COMPACT_ATOMS: atom_id res chain seq x y z
N MET A 1 -6.41 -7.24 -16.22
CA MET A 1 -5.46 -6.67 -15.24
C MET A 1 -5.92 -7.06 -13.84
N SER A 2 -5.07 -7.68 -13.03
CA SER A 2 -5.43 -8.02 -11.64
C SER A 2 -5.31 -6.78 -10.75
N ARG A 3 -6.30 -6.53 -9.88
CA ARG A 3 -6.29 -5.40 -8.93
C ARG A 3 -5.63 -5.82 -7.63
N TYR A 4 -4.76 -4.95 -7.10
CA TYR A 4 -4.16 -5.17 -5.78
C TYR A 4 -5.21 -4.98 -4.68
N GLN A 5 -5.31 -5.96 -3.77
CA GLN A 5 -6.20 -5.90 -2.60
C GLN A 5 -5.45 -5.32 -1.40
N HIS A 6 -5.60 -4.02 -1.18
CA HIS A 6 -5.01 -3.32 -0.03
C HIS A 6 -5.74 -3.64 1.28
N LYS A 7 -5.09 -3.38 2.41
CA LYS A 7 -5.62 -3.69 3.76
C LYS A 7 -6.40 -2.54 4.41
N LYS A 8 -6.44 -1.37 3.78
CA LYS A 8 -7.07 -0.14 4.33
C LYS A 8 -8.61 -0.12 4.30
N GLY A 9 -9.28 -1.19 3.87
CA GLY A 9 -10.76 -1.22 3.78
C GLY A 9 -11.28 -0.23 2.73
N GLN A 10 -12.29 0.57 3.06
CA GLN A 10 -12.76 1.65 2.17
C GLN A 10 -11.94 2.93 2.39
N ILE A 11 -11.24 3.38 1.35
CA ILE A 11 -10.50 4.65 1.38
C ILE A 11 -11.50 5.79 1.14
N LYS A 12 -11.58 6.75 2.07
CA LYS A 12 -12.54 7.87 2.02
C LYS A 12 -11.94 9.17 1.48
N ASP A 13 -10.68 9.43 1.81
CA ASP A 13 -10.03 10.72 1.51
C ASP A 13 -9.01 10.58 0.37
N ASN A 14 -7.79 10.14 0.68
CA ASN A 14 -6.70 10.05 -0.29
C ASN A 14 -6.23 8.59 -0.50
N ALA A 15 -6.41 8.09 -1.73
CA ALA A 15 -6.05 6.73 -2.10
C ALA A 15 -4.53 6.49 -2.10
N ILE A 16 -3.72 7.46 -2.54
CA ILE A 16 -2.27 7.29 -2.63
C ILE A 16 -1.66 7.27 -1.23
N GLU A 17 -2.07 8.19 -0.37
CA GLU A 17 -1.62 8.24 1.03
C GLU A 17 -2.00 6.97 1.79
N ALA A 18 -3.23 6.47 1.59
CA ALA A 18 -3.65 5.21 2.18
C ALA A 18 -2.77 4.02 1.72
N LEU A 19 -2.42 3.96 0.44
CA LEU A 19 -1.52 2.95 -0.10
C LEU A 19 -0.08 3.12 0.40
N LEU A 20 0.42 4.35 0.56
CA LEU A 20 1.76 4.60 1.10
C LEU A 20 1.93 3.98 2.50
N HIS A 21 0.88 4.01 3.31
CA HIS A 21 0.84 3.37 4.63
C HIS A 21 0.36 1.91 4.60
N ASP A 22 0.22 1.29 3.42
CA ASP A 22 -0.09 -0.13 3.23
C ASP A 22 1.21 -0.95 3.09
N PRO A 23 1.24 -2.24 3.51
CA PRO A 23 2.43 -3.09 3.40
C PRO A 23 3.03 -3.19 1.98
N LEU A 24 2.24 -2.89 0.93
CA LEU A 24 2.74 -2.78 -0.43
C LEU A 24 3.99 -1.88 -0.54
N PHE A 25 3.98 -0.74 0.16
CA PHE A 25 5.03 0.28 0.13
C PHE A 25 5.90 0.29 1.39
N ARG A 26 6.03 -0.87 2.07
CA ARG A 26 6.96 -1.00 3.20
C ARG A 26 8.41 -0.75 2.77
N GLN A 27 9.21 -0.22 3.68
CA GLN A 27 10.66 -0.12 3.49
C GLN A 27 11.25 -1.52 3.21
N ARG A 28 12.10 -1.59 2.18
CA ARG A 28 12.86 -2.78 1.82
C ARG A 28 14.34 -2.47 2.01
N VAL A 29 15.04 -3.40 2.63
CA VAL A 29 16.48 -3.35 2.85
C VAL A 29 17.09 -4.47 2.03
N GLU A 30 18.04 -4.14 1.17
CA GLU A 30 18.75 -5.13 0.36
C GLU A 30 19.67 -5.96 1.24
N LYS A 31 19.78 -7.26 0.90
CA LYS A 31 20.71 -8.15 1.60
C LYS A 31 22.13 -7.79 1.15
N LYS A 32 23.05 -7.69 2.11
CA LYS A 32 24.49 -7.57 1.84
C LYS A 32 25.04 -8.82 1.15
#